data_AF-A0A554L8I8-F1
#
_entry.id   AF-A0A554L8I8-F1
#
_cell.length_a   1.000
_cell.length_b   1.000
_cell.length_c   1.000
_cell.angle_alpha   90.00
_cell.angle_beta   90.00
_cell.angle_gamma   90.00
#
_symmetry.space_group_name_H-M   'P 1'
#
loop_
_entity.id
_entity.type
_entity.pdbx_description
1 polymer ?
#
loop_
_entity_poly.entity_id
_entity_poly.type
_entity_poly.pdbx_seq_one_letter_code
_entity_poly.pdbx_strand_id
1 'polypeptide(L)'
;MVYLGGWLVLTVLASVSVFLLIKKYYRLELAILGATLLVGTALVLFGPSIVPKAFEYPVFLTTYGPSDGPALPFKSALEFLKKSSKMERVVNIGRDPNDIPPPIERNYSEKVKINLVTKEVISEVAPGVFLNYWTFNGTVPGPFLRVREGDTVELTLTNDISSVHPHNIDLHAVNGPGGGAVLTNVDPGETKTFTFQAINPGLYMYHCAHPNVATHDAHGMYGLILVEPKFGLPEVDKEFYVMQGEFYTVGDIGKTGLQIFDALKMLNAQPEYIVFNGKTSSLVGNMKAKAGERVRLFVGNGGVNLISSFHVIGEIFDTVYPEASIGGALFKNVQTTLVPAGGATITEFTLNVPGKYPLVDHALARIERGAWGVLEVSGKENPAIFSGILDTDGHVH
;
A
#
# COMPACT_ATOMS: atom_id res chain seq x y z
N MET A 1 -19.44 18.89 -18.14
CA MET A 1 -18.40 18.59 -19.15
C MET A 1 -18.67 19.18 -20.53
N VAL A 2 -19.92 19.41 -20.97
CA VAL A 2 -20.23 19.91 -22.33
C VAL A 2 -19.79 21.38 -22.57
N TYR A 3 -19.68 22.19 -21.52
CA TYR A 3 -19.33 23.61 -21.66
C TYR A 3 -17.82 23.88 -21.88
N LEU A 4 -16.89 23.07 -21.37
CA LEU A 4 -15.45 23.36 -21.50
C LEU A 4 -14.90 23.10 -22.92
N GLY A 5 -15.41 22.07 -23.61
CA GLY A 5 -14.98 21.75 -24.97
C GLY A 5 -15.35 22.83 -25.99
N GLY A 6 -16.50 23.47 -25.83
CA GLY A 6 -16.98 24.53 -26.72
C GLY A 6 -16.09 25.78 -26.70
N TRP A 7 -15.63 26.19 -25.51
CA TRP A 7 -14.78 27.36 -25.36
C TRP A 7 -13.37 27.15 -25.93
N LEU A 8 -12.80 25.96 -25.78
CA LEU A 8 -11.51 25.63 -26.37
C LEU A 8 -11.56 25.68 -27.91
N VAL A 9 -12.59 25.07 -28.50
CA VAL A 9 -12.80 25.06 -29.95
C VAL A 9 -13.00 26.48 -30.48
N LEU A 10 -13.82 27.30 -29.81
CA LEU A 10 -14.02 28.71 -30.18
C LEU A 10 -12.73 29.53 -30.09
N THR A 11 -11.91 29.30 -29.07
CA THR A 11 -10.65 30.03 -28.88
C THR A 11 -9.61 29.64 -29.94
N VAL A 12 -9.51 28.34 -30.28
CA VAL A 12 -8.65 27.86 -31.36
C VAL A 12 -9.12 28.40 -32.72
N LEU A 13 -10.41 28.36 -33.01
CA LEU A 13 -10.98 28.90 -34.26
C LEU A 13 -10.80 30.42 -34.38
N ALA A 14 -10.99 31.16 -33.29
CA ALA A 14 -10.71 32.59 -33.24
C ALA A 14 -9.21 32.87 -33.47
N SER A 15 -8.33 32.07 -32.88
CA SER A 15 -6.87 32.21 -33.03
C SER A 15 -6.41 31.94 -34.46
N VAL A 16 -6.96 30.90 -35.10
CA VAL A 16 -6.71 30.60 -36.52
C VAL A 16 -7.24 31.71 -37.42
N SER A 17 -8.41 32.27 -37.11
CA SER A 17 -9.00 33.37 -37.88
C SER A 17 -8.17 34.65 -37.79
N VAL A 18 -7.70 34.99 -36.59
CA VAL A 18 -6.78 36.12 -36.37
C VAL A 18 -5.44 35.89 -37.07
N PHE A 19 -4.89 34.66 -37.02
CA PHE A 19 -3.68 34.29 -37.75
C PHE A 19 -3.83 34.49 -39.26
N LEU A 20 -4.93 34.01 -39.85
CA LEU A 20 -5.19 34.14 -41.28
C LEU A 20 -5.39 35.60 -41.72
N LEU A 21 -6.04 36.42 -40.87
CA LEU A 21 -6.19 37.85 -41.13
C LEU A 21 -4.85 38.59 -41.08
N ILE A 22 -4.02 38.35 -40.07
CA ILE A 22 -2.70 39.01 -39.95
C ILE A 22 -1.76 38.52 -41.07
N LYS A 23 -1.79 37.23 -41.41
CA LYS A 23 -1.02 36.65 -42.52
C LYS A 23 -1.41 37.29 -43.86
N LYS A 24 -2.70 37.57 -44.07
CA LYS A 24 -3.23 38.16 -45.31
C LYS A 24 -2.85 39.63 -45.50
N TYR A 25 -2.75 40.41 -44.42
CA TYR A 25 -2.68 41.88 -44.52
C TYR A 25 -1.40 42.53 -43.96
N TYR A 26 -0.66 41.90 -43.03
CA TYR A 26 0.32 42.65 -42.21
C TYR A 26 1.76 42.14 -42.14
N ARG A 27 2.03 40.84 -42.37
CA ARG A 27 3.35 40.13 -42.50
C ARG A 27 3.29 38.78 -41.77
N LEU A 28 3.94 37.77 -42.33
CA LEU A 28 3.95 36.40 -41.79
C LEU A 28 4.53 36.31 -40.37
N GLU A 29 5.56 37.11 -40.08
CA GLU A 29 6.25 37.15 -38.78
C GLU A 29 5.31 37.59 -37.64
N LEU A 30 4.53 38.66 -37.87
CA LEU A 30 3.53 39.16 -36.93
C LEU A 30 2.36 38.18 -36.74
N ALA A 31 2.00 37.44 -37.80
CA ALA A 31 0.98 36.41 -37.71
C ALA A 31 1.44 35.24 -36.82
N ILE A 32 2.68 34.76 -37.00
CA ILE A 32 3.27 33.70 -36.19
C ILE A 32 3.37 34.14 -34.73
N LEU A 33 3.84 35.37 -34.47
CA LEU A 33 3.93 35.91 -33.11
C LEU A 33 2.54 35.97 -32.44
N GLY A 34 1.52 36.48 -33.14
CA GLY A 34 0.16 36.59 -32.62
C GLY A 34 -0.50 35.24 -32.34
N ALA A 35 -0.34 34.26 -33.23
CA ALA A 35 -0.83 32.91 -33.02
C ALA A 35 -0.12 32.21 -31.85
N THR A 36 1.19 32.39 -31.72
CA THR A 36 1.97 31.80 -30.63
C THR A 36 1.54 32.38 -29.28
N LEU A 37 1.30 33.70 -29.20
CA LEU A 37 0.81 34.36 -27.99
C LEU A 37 -0.60 33.89 -27.61
N LEU A 38 -1.50 33.74 -28.59
CA LEU A 38 -2.87 33.27 -28.37
C LEU A 38 -2.92 31.80 -27.93
N VAL A 39 -2.16 30.92 -28.59
CA VAL A 39 -2.04 29.51 -28.20
C VAL A 39 -1.39 29.39 -26.83
N GLY A 40 -0.33 30.16 -26.56
CA GLY A 40 0.30 30.24 -25.24
C GLY A 40 -0.67 30.72 -24.16
N THR A 41 -1.46 31.75 -24.43
CA THR A 41 -2.48 32.27 -23.49
C THR A 41 -3.60 31.26 -23.26
N ALA A 42 -4.06 30.57 -24.30
CA ALA A 42 -5.07 29.51 -24.18
C ALA A 42 -4.53 28.30 -23.39
N LEU A 43 -3.27 27.92 -23.59
CA LEU A 43 -2.61 26.88 -22.80
C LEU A 43 -2.43 27.30 -21.34
N VAL A 44 -2.15 28.57 -21.05
CA VAL A 44 -2.05 29.05 -19.66
C VAL A 44 -3.42 29.12 -18.97
N LEU A 45 -4.44 29.64 -19.65
CA LEU A 45 -5.78 29.81 -19.07
C LEU A 45 -6.56 28.50 -18.96
N PHE A 46 -6.43 27.61 -19.95
CA PHE A 46 -7.24 26.39 -20.05
C PHE A 46 -6.42 25.10 -19.89
N GLY A 47 -5.10 25.14 -20.03
CA GLY A 47 -4.22 23.99 -19.78
C GLY A 47 -4.42 23.35 -18.41
N PRO A 48 -4.57 24.11 -17.31
CA PRO A 48 -4.87 23.54 -15.97
C PRO A 48 -6.21 22.78 -15.87
N SER A 49 -7.09 22.93 -16.87
CA SER A 49 -8.39 22.25 -16.96
C SER A 49 -8.42 21.10 -17.98
N ILE A 50 -7.42 21.05 -18.88
CA ILE A 50 -7.32 20.08 -19.99
C ILE A 50 -6.25 19.02 -19.69
N VAL A 51 -5.18 19.39 -18.99
CA VAL A 51 -4.23 18.44 -18.43
C VAL A 51 -4.90 17.79 -17.22
N PRO A 52 -5.00 16.45 -17.17
CA PRO A 52 -5.53 15.78 -15.99
C PRO A 52 -4.68 16.19 -14.79
N LYS A 53 -5.30 16.84 -13.79
CA LYS A 53 -4.70 17.18 -12.48
C LYS A 53 -4.11 15.99 -11.72
N ALA A 54 -4.18 14.80 -12.31
CA ALA A 54 -3.90 13.51 -11.74
C ALA A 54 -2.44 13.05 -11.97
N PHE A 55 -1.65 13.83 -12.70
CA PHE A 55 -0.31 13.41 -13.09
C PHE A 55 0.80 14.16 -12.42
N GLU A 56 0.54 15.17 -11.60
CA GLU A 56 1.57 16.04 -11.06
C GLU A 56 1.21 16.37 -9.62
N TYR A 57 2.19 16.38 -8.71
CA TYR A 57 2.07 17.26 -7.55
C TYR A 57 1.66 18.66 -8.06
N PRO A 58 0.74 19.39 -7.41
CA PRO A 58 0.32 20.69 -7.91
C PRO A 58 1.54 21.55 -8.27
N VAL A 59 1.53 22.24 -9.41
CA VAL A 59 2.68 23.05 -9.89
C VAL A 59 3.15 24.11 -8.88
N PHE A 60 2.30 24.43 -7.90
CA PHE A 60 2.56 25.36 -6.79
C PHE A 60 2.90 24.66 -5.47
N LEU A 61 2.88 23.34 -5.43
CA LEU A 61 3.29 22.59 -4.27
C LEU A 61 4.82 22.69 -4.18
N THR A 62 5.34 22.93 -2.99
CA THR A 62 6.76 22.79 -2.70
C THR A 62 6.84 21.75 -1.60
N THR A 63 7.50 20.62 -1.88
CA THR A 63 7.76 19.60 -0.87
C THR A 63 9.15 19.86 -0.28
N TYR A 64 9.31 19.62 1.02
CA TYR A 64 10.59 19.78 1.73
C TYR A 64 11.26 18.44 2.03
N GLY A 65 10.79 17.37 1.37
CA GLY A 65 11.38 16.04 1.49
C GLY A 65 12.70 15.92 0.71
N PRO A 66 13.47 14.85 0.92
CA PRO A 66 14.75 14.60 0.25
C PRO A 66 14.64 14.26 -1.24
N SER A 67 13.41 14.15 -1.77
CA SER A 67 13.12 13.99 -3.19
C SER A 67 13.16 15.35 -3.88
N ASP A 68 13.67 15.43 -5.11
CA ASP A 68 13.78 16.65 -5.91
C ASP A 68 12.39 17.22 -6.29
N GLY A 69 11.72 17.83 -5.32
CA GLY A 69 10.51 18.63 -5.50
C GLY A 69 9.36 17.95 -6.27
N PRO A 70 8.35 18.72 -6.68
CA PRO A 70 7.28 18.22 -7.53
C PRO A 70 7.78 18.18 -8.97
N ALA A 71 8.60 17.18 -9.28
CA ALA A 71 8.89 16.88 -10.67
C ALA A 71 7.58 16.45 -11.32
N LEU A 72 7.09 17.26 -12.26
CA LEU A 72 6.00 16.85 -13.12
C LEU A 72 6.45 15.56 -13.82
N PRO A 73 5.92 14.38 -13.47
CA PRO A 73 6.30 13.15 -14.11
C PRO A 73 5.56 13.08 -15.44
N PHE A 74 5.44 14.17 -16.22
CA PHE A 74 4.75 14.17 -17.51
C PHE A 74 5.25 13.04 -18.41
N LYS A 75 6.55 12.74 -18.33
CA LYS A 75 7.16 11.57 -18.98
C LYS A 75 6.62 10.25 -18.43
N SER A 76 6.63 10.03 -17.12
CA SER A 76 6.14 8.78 -16.50
C SER A 76 4.62 8.64 -16.61
N ALA A 77 3.87 9.73 -16.56
CA ALA A 77 2.44 9.82 -16.81
C ALA A 77 2.08 9.46 -18.26
N LEU A 78 2.82 10.02 -19.23
CA LEU A 78 2.65 9.69 -20.64
C LEU A 78 3.05 8.23 -20.91
N GLU A 79 4.13 7.74 -20.30
CA GLU A 79 4.54 6.34 -20.39
C GLU A 79 3.53 5.40 -19.70
N PHE A 80 2.99 5.78 -18.54
CA PHE A 80 1.90 5.08 -17.88
C PHE A 80 0.68 5.01 -18.79
N LEU A 81 0.24 6.11 -19.39
CA LEU A 81 -0.90 6.11 -20.32
C LEU A 81 -0.63 5.20 -21.54
N LYS A 82 0.58 5.22 -22.10
CA LYS A 82 0.97 4.33 -23.21
C LYS A 82 1.02 2.85 -22.83
N LYS A 83 1.46 2.55 -21.60
CA LYS A 83 1.68 1.17 -21.12
C LYS A 83 0.50 0.60 -20.35
N SER A 84 -0.40 1.42 -19.81
CA SER A 84 -1.50 1.03 -18.91
C SER A 84 -2.43 0.00 -19.53
N SER A 85 -2.67 0.07 -20.85
CA SER A 85 -3.48 -0.91 -21.57
C SER A 85 -2.79 -2.28 -21.71
N LYS A 86 -1.46 -2.34 -21.51
CA LYS A 86 -0.63 -3.54 -21.58
C LYS A 86 -0.14 -4.01 -20.21
N MET A 87 -0.40 -3.24 -19.15
CA MET A 87 -0.07 -3.66 -17.79
C MET A 87 -0.87 -4.90 -17.42
N GLU A 88 -0.22 -5.78 -16.67
CA GLU A 88 -0.86 -6.98 -16.17
C GLU A 88 -2.03 -6.64 -15.27
N ARG A 89 -3.15 -7.33 -15.48
CA ARG A 89 -4.31 -7.26 -14.61
C ARG A 89 -4.31 -8.45 -13.67
N VAL A 90 -4.03 -8.19 -12.40
CA VAL A 90 -4.07 -9.22 -11.36
C VAL A 90 -5.50 -9.29 -10.81
N VAL A 91 -6.06 -10.50 -10.74
CA VAL A 91 -7.44 -10.72 -10.29
C VAL A 91 -7.58 -10.44 -8.79
N ASN A 92 -6.60 -10.87 -7.99
CA ASN A 92 -6.60 -10.65 -6.56
C ASN A 92 -5.27 -10.05 -6.12
N ILE A 93 -5.27 -8.74 -5.81
CA ILE A 93 -4.08 -8.06 -5.29
C ILE A 93 -3.76 -8.45 -3.84
N GLY A 94 -4.77 -8.86 -3.07
CA GLY A 94 -4.60 -9.08 -1.65
C GLY A 94 -3.82 -10.35 -1.34
N ARG A 95 -2.76 -10.22 -0.54
CA ARG A 95 -2.00 -11.38 -0.03
C ARG A 95 -2.90 -12.22 0.89
N ASP A 96 -2.87 -13.53 0.71
CA ASP A 96 -3.54 -14.46 1.62
C ASP A 96 -2.94 -14.32 3.03
N PRO A 97 -3.76 -14.06 4.08
CA PRO A 97 -3.27 -13.94 5.45
C PRO A 97 -2.64 -15.23 6.00
N ASN A 98 -2.88 -16.40 5.40
CA ASN A 98 -2.26 -17.66 5.80
C ASN A 98 -0.87 -17.88 5.17
N ASP A 99 -0.46 -17.03 4.22
CA ASP A 99 0.79 -17.20 3.49
C ASP A 99 1.97 -16.67 4.29
N ILE A 100 2.31 -17.43 5.32
CA ILE A 100 3.42 -17.20 6.25
C ILE A 100 4.34 -18.42 6.20
N PRO A 101 5.66 -18.24 6.07
CA PRO A 101 6.62 -19.33 6.21
C PRO A 101 6.52 -20.00 7.60
N PRO A 102 6.70 -21.33 7.70
CA PRO A 102 6.61 -22.04 8.97
C PRO A 102 7.68 -21.54 9.97
N PRO A 103 7.47 -21.75 11.28
CA PRO A 103 8.48 -21.46 12.31
C PRO A 103 9.83 -22.10 12.03
N ILE A 104 10.90 -21.38 12.36
CA ILE A 104 12.26 -21.85 12.13
C ILE A 104 12.65 -22.85 13.22
N GLU A 105 12.79 -24.12 12.86
CA GLU A 105 13.16 -25.20 13.79
C GLU A 105 14.67 -25.31 14.09
N ARG A 106 15.51 -24.66 13.28
CA ARG A 106 16.98 -24.75 13.46
C ARG A 106 17.49 -23.88 14.60
N ASN A 107 18.56 -24.36 15.24
CA ASN A 107 19.23 -23.70 16.36
C ASN A 107 20.57 -23.03 15.97
N TYR A 108 20.95 -23.03 14.70
CA TYR A 108 22.15 -22.40 14.17
C TYR A 108 21.79 -21.32 13.14
N SER A 109 22.68 -20.35 12.94
CA SER A 109 22.56 -19.33 11.90
C SER A 109 23.06 -19.85 10.56
N GLU A 110 22.43 -19.42 9.46
CA GLU A 110 22.82 -19.84 8.11
C GLU A 110 22.79 -18.69 7.11
N LYS A 111 23.18 -18.98 5.86
CA LYS A 111 22.99 -18.05 4.74
C LYS A 111 21.61 -18.28 4.12
N VAL A 112 20.69 -17.34 4.32
CA VAL A 112 19.34 -17.39 3.76
C VAL A 112 19.29 -16.59 2.46
N LYS A 113 18.76 -17.18 1.38
CA LYS A 113 18.60 -16.50 0.09
C LYS A 113 17.15 -16.09 -0.11
N ILE A 114 16.92 -14.81 -0.39
CA ILE A 114 15.59 -14.25 -0.65
C ILE A 114 15.61 -13.61 -2.03
N ASN A 115 14.62 -13.94 -2.87
CA ASN A 115 14.44 -13.34 -4.18
C ASN A 115 13.09 -12.64 -4.24
N LEU A 116 13.10 -11.35 -4.52
CA LEU A 116 11.90 -10.52 -4.69
C LEU A 116 11.87 -9.92 -6.09
N VAL A 117 10.66 -9.77 -6.62
CA VAL A 117 10.41 -9.14 -7.92
C VAL A 117 9.49 -7.94 -7.72
N THR A 118 9.93 -6.74 -8.07
CA THR A 118 9.04 -5.57 -8.09
C THR A 118 8.23 -5.55 -9.37
N LYS A 119 6.93 -5.29 -9.27
CA LYS A 119 6.02 -5.32 -10.43
C LYS A 119 4.92 -4.28 -10.29
N GLU A 120 4.63 -3.60 -11.39
CA GLU A 120 3.48 -2.70 -11.51
C GLU A 120 2.31 -3.41 -12.18
N VAL A 121 1.15 -3.45 -11.52
CA VAL A 121 -0.03 -4.17 -11.98
C VAL A 121 -1.28 -3.32 -11.84
N ILE A 122 -2.36 -3.67 -12.55
CA ILE A 122 -3.69 -3.13 -12.33
C ILE A 122 -4.52 -4.16 -11.58
N SER A 123 -5.16 -3.76 -10.49
CA SER A 123 -6.08 -4.65 -9.76
C SER A 123 -7.19 -3.86 -9.08
N GLU A 124 -8.17 -4.59 -8.56
CA GLU A 124 -9.36 -4.03 -7.93
C GLU A 124 -9.13 -3.80 -6.42
N VAL A 125 -9.32 -2.56 -5.96
CA VAL A 125 -9.29 -2.22 -4.53
C VAL A 125 -10.65 -2.41 -3.86
N ALA A 126 -11.72 -2.13 -4.60
CA ALA A 126 -13.11 -2.22 -4.16
C ALA A 126 -13.98 -2.52 -5.39
N PRO A 127 -15.21 -3.05 -5.26
CA PRO A 127 -16.05 -3.45 -6.40
C PRO A 127 -16.16 -2.38 -7.50
N GLY A 128 -15.64 -2.70 -8.69
CA GLY A 128 -15.60 -1.82 -9.86
C GLY A 128 -14.54 -0.72 -9.84
N VAL A 129 -13.71 -0.62 -8.79
CA VAL A 129 -12.69 0.41 -8.59
C VAL A 129 -11.30 -0.20 -8.74
N PHE A 130 -10.55 0.26 -9.74
CA PHE A 130 -9.23 -0.29 -10.07
C PHE A 130 -8.13 0.71 -9.74
N LEU A 131 -7.02 0.23 -9.19
CA LEU A 131 -5.81 1.02 -8.97
C LEU A 131 -4.65 0.45 -9.79
N ASN A 132 -3.67 1.31 -10.04
CA ASN A 132 -2.32 0.86 -10.38
C ASN A 132 -1.56 0.60 -9.10
N TYR A 133 -1.21 -0.66 -8.86
CA TYR A 133 -0.44 -1.11 -7.71
C TYR A 133 1.01 -1.30 -8.11
N TRP A 134 1.92 -0.90 -7.23
CA TRP A 134 3.32 -1.23 -7.30
C TRP A 134 3.59 -2.21 -6.16
N THR A 135 4.19 -3.35 -6.46
CA THR A 135 4.15 -4.51 -5.57
C THR A 135 5.52 -5.14 -5.44
N PHE A 136 5.74 -5.85 -4.34
CA PHE A 136 6.71 -6.93 -4.27
C PHE A 136 5.97 -8.25 -4.53
N ASN A 137 6.39 -8.98 -5.56
CA ASN A 137 5.84 -10.27 -6.02
C ASN A 137 4.34 -10.25 -6.38
N GLY A 138 3.82 -9.12 -6.88
CA GLY A 138 2.48 -9.06 -7.48
C GLY A 138 1.31 -8.95 -6.49
N THR A 139 1.57 -8.85 -5.19
CA THR A 139 0.54 -8.74 -4.15
C THR A 139 0.78 -7.54 -3.23
N VAL A 140 -0.27 -7.12 -2.52
CA VAL A 140 -0.20 -6.15 -1.43
C VAL A 140 -0.82 -6.75 -0.16
N PRO A 141 -0.07 -6.82 0.95
CA PRO A 141 1.37 -6.53 1.03
C PRO A 141 2.21 -7.54 0.22
N GLY A 142 3.51 -7.27 0.14
CA GLY A 142 4.50 -8.21 -0.37
C GLY A 142 4.63 -9.48 0.49
N PRO A 143 5.43 -10.46 0.04
CA PRO A 143 5.64 -11.72 0.76
C PRO A 143 6.04 -11.52 2.21
N PHE A 144 5.51 -12.35 3.12
CA PHE A 144 6.02 -12.42 4.48
C PHE A 144 7.39 -13.09 4.46
N LEU A 145 8.41 -12.38 4.93
CA LEU A 145 9.77 -12.91 5.04
C LEU A 145 10.00 -13.40 6.46
N ARG A 146 10.70 -14.53 6.62
CA ARG A 146 11.00 -15.11 7.93
C ARG A 146 12.43 -15.59 7.97
N VAL A 147 13.21 -15.03 8.89
CA VAL A 147 14.62 -15.36 9.12
C VAL A 147 14.87 -15.47 10.62
N ARG A 148 16.00 -16.02 11.02
CA ARG A 148 16.41 -16.14 12.42
C ARG A 148 17.48 -15.11 12.75
N GLU A 149 17.46 -14.62 13.97
CA GLU A 149 18.52 -13.80 14.53
C GLU A 149 19.90 -14.47 14.34
N GLY A 150 20.82 -13.72 13.76
CA GLY A 150 22.18 -14.13 13.39
C GLY A 150 22.34 -14.62 11.95
N ASP A 151 21.26 -14.87 11.22
CA ASP A 151 21.33 -15.26 9.80
C ASP A 151 21.99 -14.19 8.94
N THR A 152 22.73 -14.66 7.95
CA THR A 152 23.23 -13.82 6.85
C THR A 152 22.25 -13.94 5.70
N VAL A 153 21.51 -12.88 5.43
CA VAL A 153 20.50 -12.85 4.36
C VAL A 153 21.12 -12.27 3.09
N GLU A 154 21.10 -13.03 2.00
CA GLU A 154 21.41 -12.58 0.65
C GLU A 154 20.09 -12.29 -0.08
N LEU A 155 19.75 -11.01 -0.22
CA LEU A 155 18.51 -10.57 -0.86
C LEU A 155 18.81 -10.10 -2.30
N THR A 156 18.14 -10.72 -3.26
CA THR A 156 18.14 -10.33 -4.66
C THR A 156 16.82 -9.68 -5.02
N LEU A 157 16.87 -8.47 -5.54
CA LEU A 157 15.73 -7.71 -6.03
C LEU A 157 15.83 -7.58 -7.54
N THR A 158 14.80 -8.03 -8.25
CA THR A 158 14.64 -7.85 -9.69
C THR A 158 13.50 -6.88 -9.94
N ASN A 159 13.68 -5.90 -10.81
CA ASN A 159 12.55 -5.11 -11.31
C ASN A 159 12.01 -5.71 -12.59
N ASP A 160 10.72 -6.03 -12.63
CA ASP A 160 10.09 -6.59 -13.82
C ASP A 160 10.28 -5.64 -15.02
N ILE A 161 10.58 -6.21 -16.20
CA ILE A 161 10.84 -5.42 -17.41
C ILE A 161 9.62 -4.60 -17.85
N SER A 162 8.42 -4.99 -17.43
CA SER A 162 7.18 -4.28 -17.72
C SER A 162 6.97 -3.04 -16.87
N SER A 163 7.69 -2.90 -15.75
CA SER A 163 7.60 -1.74 -14.85
C SER A 163 7.90 -0.42 -15.58
N VAL A 164 7.34 0.66 -15.05
CA VAL A 164 7.55 2.02 -15.56
C VAL A 164 8.58 2.76 -14.72
N HIS A 165 8.62 2.46 -13.42
CA HIS A 165 9.43 3.13 -12.42
C HIS A 165 10.61 2.25 -11.98
N PRO A 166 11.75 2.86 -11.63
CA PRO A 166 12.76 2.20 -10.83
C PRO A 166 12.23 1.94 -9.42
N HIS A 167 12.72 0.88 -8.80
CA HIS A 167 12.34 0.50 -7.45
C HIS A 167 13.58 0.14 -6.63
N ASN A 168 13.44 0.09 -5.31
CA ASN A 168 14.44 -0.47 -4.41
C ASN A 168 13.75 -1.07 -3.19
N ILE A 169 14.52 -1.48 -2.19
CA ILE A 169 13.96 -1.97 -0.92
C ILE A 169 14.74 -1.44 0.28
N ASP A 170 14.02 -0.84 1.22
CA ASP A 170 14.44 -0.58 2.59
C ASP A 170 13.79 -1.64 3.49
N LEU A 171 14.60 -2.43 4.20
CA LEU A 171 14.12 -3.33 5.24
C LEU A 171 14.51 -2.75 6.61
N HIS A 172 13.52 -2.51 7.48
CA HIS A 172 13.78 -1.98 8.82
C HIS A 172 14.54 -2.97 9.72
N ALA A 173 14.62 -4.25 9.31
CA ALA A 173 15.47 -5.25 9.95
C ALA A 173 16.99 -5.09 9.63
N VAL A 174 17.36 -4.17 8.73
CA VAL A 174 18.75 -3.97 8.29
C VAL A 174 19.39 -2.80 9.02
N ASN A 175 20.46 -3.09 9.76
CA ASN A 175 21.34 -2.07 10.32
C ASN A 175 22.38 -1.64 9.27
N GLY A 176 21.99 -0.75 8.37
CA GLY A 176 22.87 -0.19 7.33
C GLY A 176 22.21 0.97 6.59
N PRO A 177 22.96 1.69 5.73
CA PRO A 177 22.43 2.86 5.02
C PRO A 177 21.16 2.53 4.21
N GLY A 178 20.08 3.26 4.50
CA GLY A 178 18.77 3.11 3.84
C GLY A 178 18.17 1.70 3.93
N GLY A 179 18.56 0.89 4.91
CA GLY A 179 18.06 -0.48 5.09
C GLY A 179 18.28 -1.41 3.88
N GLY A 180 19.26 -1.10 3.03
CA GLY A 180 19.52 -1.82 1.77
C GLY A 180 19.13 -1.05 0.51
N ALA A 181 18.37 0.04 0.61
CA ALA A 181 17.84 0.80 -0.53
C ALA A 181 18.96 1.38 -1.41
N VAL A 182 20.05 1.85 -0.78
CA VAL A 182 21.20 2.42 -1.50
C VAL A 182 21.91 1.39 -2.39
N LEU A 183 21.75 0.10 -2.11
CA LEU A 183 22.36 -1.02 -2.84
C LEU A 183 21.39 -1.70 -3.83
N THR A 184 20.11 -1.33 -3.80
CA THR A 184 19.04 -2.05 -4.52
C THR A 184 18.21 -1.18 -5.45
N ASN A 185 18.68 0.02 -5.81
CA ASN A 185 18.06 0.80 -6.90
C ASN A 185 18.11 0.03 -8.21
N VAL A 186 16.99 -0.53 -8.67
CA VAL A 186 16.84 -1.35 -9.87
C VAL A 186 15.93 -0.69 -10.89
N ASP A 187 16.48 -0.35 -12.06
CA ASP A 187 15.70 0.05 -13.23
C ASP A 187 14.89 -1.14 -13.78
N PRO A 188 13.79 -0.93 -14.54
CA PRO A 188 13.04 -2.02 -15.16
C PRO A 188 13.93 -3.00 -15.95
N GLY A 189 13.89 -4.29 -15.59
CA GLY A 189 14.73 -5.35 -16.13
C GLY A 189 16.08 -5.54 -15.43
N GLU A 190 16.46 -4.67 -14.50
CA GLU A 190 17.68 -4.78 -13.72
C GLU A 190 17.48 -5.73 -12.52
N THR A 191 18.57 -6.34 -12.06
CA THR A 191 18.62 -7.15 -10.85
C THR A 191 19.82 -6.75 -10.02
N LYS A 192 19.62 -6.56 -8.71
CA LYS A 192 20.70 -6.30 -7.75
C LYS A 192 20.58 -7.22 -6.55
N THR A 193 21.72 -7.55 -5.97
CA THR A 193 21.81 -8.39 -4.78
C THR A 193 22.63 -7.66 -3.73
N PHE A 194 22.17 -7.73 -2.48
CA PHE A 194 22.97 -7.30 -1.33
C PHE A 194 22.87 -8.33 -0.21
N THR A 195 23.75 -8.21 0.78
CA THR A 195 23.80 -9.12 1.92
C THR A 195 23.81 -8.32 3.22
N PHE A 196 23.07 -8.80 4.22
CA PHE A 196 23.06 -8.24 5.57
C PHE A 196 22.98 -9.37 6.61
N GLN A 197 23.36 -9.08 7.85
CA GLN A 197 23.11 -9.99 8.97
C GLN A 197 21.89 -9.50 9.74
N ALA A 198 20.94 -10.40 10.03
CA ALA A 198 19.77 -10.10 10.83
C ALA A 198 20.14 -10.12 12.33
N ILE A 199 20.58 -8.98 12.87
CA ILE A 199 21.18 -8.92 14.21
C ILE A 199 20.21 -8.61 15.35
N ASN A 200 18.98 -8.16 15.05
CA ASN A 200 17.97 -7.79 16.03
C ASN A 200 16.69 -8.60 15.80
N PRO A 201 16.20 -9.37 16.78
CA PRO A 201 14.90 -10.03 16.66
C PRO A 201 13.77 -8.99 16.69
N GLY A 202 12.66 -9.30 16.02
CA GLY A 202 11.52 -8.39 15.88
C GLY A 202 10.71 -8.67 14.64
N LEU A 203 9.55 -8.03 14.53
CA LEU A 203 8.79 -7.99 13.29
C LEU A 203 8.92 -6.58 12.69
N TYR A 204 9.51 -6.51 11.50
CA TYR A 204 9.91 -5.27 10.87
C TYR A 204 9.19 -5.09 9.55
N MET A 205 8.84 -3.85 9.21
CA MET A 205 8.38 -3.53 7.88
C MET A 205 9.56 -3.52 6.90
N TYR A 206 9.27 -3.86 5.65
CA TYR A 206 10.09 -3.46 4.51
C TYR A 206 9.22 -2.74 3.49
N HIS A 207 9.82 -1.83 2.73
CA HIS A 207 9.10 -1.03 1.76
C HIS A 207 10.03 -0.45 0.69
N CYS A 208 9.47 0.20 -0.34
CA CYS A 208 10.28 0.83 -1.38
C CYS A 208 10.70 2.24 -0.94
N ALA A 209 12.00 2.52 -0.98
CA ALA A 209 12.60 3.79 -0.61
C ALA A 209 13.25 4.52 -1.81
N HIS A 210 12.77 4.27 -3.04
CA HIS A 210 13.14 5.09 -4.19
C HIS A 210 12.59 6.51 -4.01
N PRO A 211 13.24 7.59 -4.51
CA PRO A 211 12.76 8.96 -4.37
C PRO A 211 11.26 9.12 -4.68
N ASN A 212 10.58 9.96 -3.90
CA ASN A 212 9.12 9.93 -3.68
C ASN A 212 8.63 8.68 -2.94
N VAL A 213 9.38 8.27 -1.90
CA VAL A 213 9.13 7.11 -1.04
C VAL A 213 7.65 6.92 -0.69
N ALA A 214 6.99 7.95 -0.15
CA ALA A 214 5.59 7.88 0.25
C ALA A 214 4.65 7.51 -0.92
N THR A 215 4.97 7.94 -2.15
CA THR A 215 4.19 7.55 -3.33
C THR A 215 4.37 6.07 -3.64
N HIS A 216 5.58 5.54 -3.58
CA HIS A 216 5.82 4.12 -3.79
C HIS A 216 5.06 3.25 -2.78
N ASP A 217 5.09 3.64 -1.50
CA ASP A 217 4.38 2.95 -0.44
C ASP A 217 2.85 3.08 -0.59
N ALA A 218 2.34 4.26 -0.96
CA ALA A 218 0.91 4.49 -1.23
C ALA A 218 0.38 3.72 -2.46
N HIS A 219 1.27 3.21 -3.32
CA HIS A 219 0.93 2.28 -4.40
C HIS A 219 0.97 0.80 -3.97
N GLY A 220 1.37 0.48 -2.73
CA GLY A 220 1.32 -0.86 -2.16
C GLY A 220 2.67 -1.54 -1.94
N MET A 221 3.80 -0.83 -2.09
CA MET A 221 5.14 -1.42 -1.97
C MET A 221 5.60 -1.58 -0.51
N TYR A 222 4.94 -2.44 0.24
CA TYR A 222 5.31 -2.75 1.63
C TYR A 222 5.05 -4.21 1.98
N GLY A 223 5.77 -4.72 2.98
CA GLY A 223 5.57 -6.05 3.55
C GLY A 223 6.24 -6.20 4.91
N LEU A 224 6.22 -7.40 5.48
CA LEU A 224 6.86 -7.70 6.77
C LEU A 224 7.98 -8.72 6.65
N ILE A 225 9.05 -8.51 7.42
CA ILE A 225 10.09 -9.47 7.73
C ILE A 225 10.13 -9.76 9.23
N LEU A 226 9.91 -11.01 9.60
CA LEU A 226 10.11 -11.53 10.95
C LEU A 226 11.55 -11.99 11.11
N VAL A 227 12.25 -11.41 12.08
CA VAL A 227 13.51 -11.93 12.60
C VAL A 227 13.18 -12.67 13.90
N GLU A 228 13.06 -13.99 13.83
CA GLU A 228 12.83 -14.81 15.00
C GLU A 228 14.02 -14.76 15.97
N PRO A 229 13.79 -14.67 17.29
CA PRO A 229 14.89 -14.73 18.25
C PRO A 229 15.56 -16.09 18.19
N LYS A 230 16.82 -16.19 18.65
CA LYS A 230 17.58 -17.45 18.63
C LYS A 230 16.85 -18.65 19.24
N PHE A 231 15.99 -18.41 20.23
CA PHE A 231 15.22 -19.43 20.95
C PHE A 231 13.82 -19.69 20.35
N GLY A 232 13.47 -19.05 19.23
CA GLY A 232 12.15 -19.14 18.60
C GLY A 232 11.07 -18.36 19.35
N LEU A 233 9.90 -18.24 18.72
CA LEU A 233 8.70 -17.73 19.40
C LEU A 233 7.94 -18.87 20.10
N PRO A 234 7.16 -18.60 21.16
CA PRO A 234 6.26 -19.59 21.74
C PRO A 234 5.32 -20.18 20.67
N GLU A 235 5.00 -21.47 20.79
CA GLU A 235 4.09 -22.13 19.85
C GLU A 235 2.66 -21.58 19.98
N VAL A 236 1.99 -21.52 18.83
CA VAL A 236 0.58 -21.17 18.65
C VAL A 236 -0.01 -22.08 17.58
N ASP A 237 -1.32 -22.25 17.58
CA ASP A 237 -2.00 -23.14 16.63
C ASP A 237 -2.17 -22.49 15.25
N LYS A 238 -2.30 -21.16 15.21
CA LYS A 238 -2.51 -20.38 13.98
C LYS A 238 -1.68 -19.09 13.98
N GLU A 239 -1.06 -18.81 12.85
CA GLU A 239 -0.43 -17.53 12.56
C GLU A 239 -1.12 -16.88 11.35
N PHE A 240 -1.36 -15.57 11.40
CA PHE A 240 -1.90 -14.80 10.27
C PHE A 240 -1.13 -13.51 10.01
N TYR A 241 -1.07 -13.12 8.74
CA TYR A 241 -0.37 -11.94 8.23
C TYR A 241 -1.36 -10.88 7.78
N VAL A 242 -1.35 -9.75 8.48
CA VAL A 242 -2.25 -8.63 8.23
C VAL A 242 -1.43 -7.36 8.09
N MET A 243 -1.63 -6.60 7.01
CA MET A 243 -1.10 -5.24 6.91
C MET A 243 -2.20 -4.26 6.53
N GLN A 244 -2.29 -3.17 7.28
CA GLN A 244 -3.08 -2.00 6.90
C GLN A 244 -2.31 -1.16 5.88
N GLY A 245 -3.04 -0.57 4.93
CA GLY A 245 -2.49 0.42 4.02
C GLY A 245 -3.52 1.42 3.54
N GLU A 246 -3.03 2.53 2.98
CA GLU A 246 -3.81 3.69 2.56
C GLU A 246 -3.68 3.91 1.05
N PHE A 247 -4.81 4.15 0.38
CA PHE A 247 -4.84 4.45 -1.05
C PHE A 247 -5.54 5.79 -1.32
N TYR A 248 -4.87 6.61 -2.13
CA TYR A 248 -5.23 8.00 -2.38
C TYR A 248 -5.67 8.18 -3.83
N THR A 249 -6.96 8.33 -4.06
CA THR A 249 -7.53 8.43 -5.41
C THR A 249 -8.09 9.81 -5.71
N VAL A 250 -7.92 10.27 -6.95
CA VAL A 250 -8.56 11.51 -7.42
C VAL A 250 -10.08 11.40 -7.35
N GLY A 251 -10.64 10.24 -7.69
CA GLY A 251 -12.05 9.95 -7.47
C GLY A 251 -12.39 9.78 -5.99
N ASP A 252 -13.59 10.20 -5.60
CA ASP A 252 -14.13 9.91 -4.28
C ASP A 252 -14.40 8.42 -4.09
N ILE A 253 -14.57 8.00 -2.84
CA ILE A 253 -14.91 6.61 -2.48
C ILE A 253 -16.06 6.05 -3.34
N GLY A 254 -15.88 4.83 -3.85
CA GLY A 254 -16.85 4.13 -4.69
C GLY A 254 -16.88 4.55 -6.16
N LYS A 255 -16.11 5.55 -6.59
CA LYS A 255 -16.04 5.92 -8.00
C LYS A 255 -15.41 4.79 -8.82
N THR A 256 -16.21 4.18 -9.69
CA THR A 256 -15.78 3.04 -10.52
C THR A 256 -14.80 3.44 -11.62
N GLY A 257 -14.07 2.45 -12.14
CA GLY A 257 -13.05 2.59 -13.17
C GLY A 257 -11.64 2.66 -12.60
N LEU A 258 -10.66 2.80 -13.49
CA LEU A 258 -9.26 3.00 -13.11
C LEU A 258 -9.10 4.38 -12.47
N GLN A 259 -8.80 4.40 -11.19
CA GLN A 259 -8.50 5.63 -10.46
C GLN A 259 -7.03 5.98 -10.58
N ILE A 260 -6.77 7.28 -10.64
CA ILE A 260 -5.43 7.83 -10.65
C ILE A 260 -5.08 8.28 -9.23
N PHE A 261 -3.82 8.14 -8.87
CA PHE A 261 -3.25 8.57 -7.60
C PHE A 261 -3.40 10.08 -7.38
N ASP A 262 -3.71 10.50 -6.15
CA ASP A 262 -3.80 11.91 -5.74
C ASP A 262 -2.77 12.24 -4.66
N ALA A 263 -1.68 12.88 -5.08
CA ALA A 263 -0.58 13.26 -4.20
C ALA A 263 -0.96 14.31 -3.15
N LEU A 264 -1.94 15.18 -3.44
CA LEU A 264 -2.37 16.21 -2.48
C LEU A 264 -3.22 15.58 -1.37
N LYS A 265 -4.12 14.66 -1.72
CA LYS A 265 -4.84 13.85 -0.72
C LYS A 265 -3.86 13.06 0.15
N MET A 266 -2.80 12.50 -0.45
CA MET A 266 -1.72 11.83 0.31
C MET A 266 -1.06 12.78 1.31
N LEU A 267 -0.60 13.96 0.89
CA LEU A 267 0.06 14.91 1.79
C LEU A 267 -0.86 15.45 2.89
N ASN A 268 -2.17 15.51 2.63
CA ASN A 268 -3.16 15.94 3.62
C ASN A 268 -3.67 14.79 4.51
N ALA A 269 -3.14 13.57 4.37
CA ALA A 269 -3.59 12.38 5.09
C ALA A 269 -5.10 12.09 4.91
N GLN A 270 -5.60 12.26 3.68
CA GLN A 270 -7.01 12.04 3.29
C GLN A 270 -7.15 10.84 2.33
N PRO A 271 -6.92 9.59 2.78
CA PRO A 271 -7.07 8.43 1.93
C PRO A 271 -8.53 8.13 1.62
N GLU A 272 -8.80 7.64 0.42
CA GLU A 272 -10.14 7.20 0.06
C GLU A 272 -10.41 5.77 0.54
N TYR A 273 -9.40 4.92 0.45
CA TYR A 273 -9.46 3.55 0.93
C TYR A 273 -8.40 3.32 1.99
N ILE A 274 -8.81 2.67 3.07
CA ILE A 274 -7.93 2.17 4.12
C ILE A 274 -8.30 0.71 4.25
N VAL A 275 -7.39 -0.20 3.98
CA VAL A 275 -7.73 -1.63 3.80
C VAL A 275 -6.70 -2.52 4.46
N PHE A 276 -7.13 -3.72 4.85
CA PHE A 276 -6.21 -4.80 5.18
C PHE A 276 -5.89 -5.62 3.92
N ASN A 277 -4.61 -5.91 3.71
CA ASN A 277 -4.09 -6.68 2.60
C ASN A 277 -4.56 -6.17 1.22
N GLY A 278 -4.34 -4.88 0.96
CA GLY A 278 -4.37 -4.29 -0.38
C GLY A 278 -5.74 -3.98 -0.98
N LYS A 279 -6.84 -4.61 -0.53
CA LYS A 279 -8.20 -4.39 -1.02
C LYS A 279 -9.28 -4.61 0.03
N THR A 280 -10.47 -4.05 -0.21
CA THR A 280 -11.65 -4.27 0.64
C THR A 280 -11.97 -5.76 0.74
N SER A 281 -12.31 -6.22 1.94
CA SER A 281 -12.69 -7.61 2.22
C SER A 281 -11.61 -8.66 1.88
N SER A 282 -10.33 -8.28 1.76
CA SER A 282 -9.26 -9.23 1.44
C SER A 282 -9.12 -10.38 2.44
N LEU A 283 -9.48 -10.14 3.70
CA LEU A 283 -9.36 -11.13 4.77
C LEU A 283 -10.61 -12.03 4.90
N VAL A 284 -11.74 -11.62 4.31
CA VAL A 284 -13.03 -12.29 4.49
C VAL A 284 -13.02 -13.66 3.81
N GLY A 285 -13.37 -14.70 4.56
CA GLY A 285 -13.37 -16.09 4.10
C GLY A 285 -11.99 -16.76 4.05
N ASN A 286 -10.92 -16.00 4.31
CA ASN A 286 -9.53 -16.49 4.26
C ASN A 286 -8.94 -16.74 5.67
N MET A 287 -9.46 -16.10 6.72
CA MET A 287 -8.98 -16.33 8.08
C MET A 287 -9.90 -17.31 8.82
N LYS A 288 -9.39 -18.51 9.13
CA LYS A 288 -10.16 -19.60 9.77
C LYS A 288 -9.41 -20.25 10.92
N ALA A 289 -10.12 -20.45 12.02
CA ALA A 289 -9.61 -21.11 13.22
C ALA A 289 -10.69 -21.96 13.90
N LYS A 290 -10.33 -22.60 15.02
CA LYS A 290 -11.24 -23.37 15.85
C LYS A 290 -11.28 -22.86 17.29
N ALA A 291 -12.42 -23.01 17.94
CA ALA A 291 -12.53 -22.76 19.37
C ALA A 291 -11.53 -23.67 20.13
N GLY A 292 -10.77 -23.08 21.03
CA GLY A 292 -9.64 -23.67 21.76
C GLY A 292 -8.27 -23.37 21.16
N GLU A 293 -8.18 -22.91 19.91
CA GLU A 293 -6.90 -22.57 19.27
C GLU A 293 -6.37 -21.21 19.76
N ARG A 294 -5.06 -21.16 19.99
CA ARG A 294 -4.31 -19.92 20.22
C ARG A 294 -3.85 -19.35 18.89
N VAL A 295 -4.19 -18.09 18.66
CA VAL A 295 -3.91 -17.37 17.41
C VAL A 295 -2.84 -16.31 17.66
N ARG A 296 -1.90 -16.16 16.72
CA ARG A 296 -0.98 -15.02 16.62
C ARG A 296 -1.26 -14.25 15.33
N LEU A 297 -1.41 -12.94 15.44
CA LEU A 297 -1.49 -12.03 14.29
C LEU A 297 -0.19 -11.23 14.20
N PHE A 298 0.45 -11.28 13.04
CA PHE A 298 1.53 -10.37 12.67
C PHE A 298 0.91 -9.18 11.93
N VAL A 299 0.80 -8.04 12.61
CA VAL A 299 0.04 -6.89 12.15
C VAL A 299 0.98 -5.74 11.82
N GLY A 300 1.09 -5.41 10.55
CA GLY A 300 1.85 -4.26 10.05
C GLY A 300 0.95 -3.08 9.67
N ASN A 301 1.54 -1.91 9.56
CA ASN A 301 0.88 -0.74 8.99
C ASN A 301 1.82 -0.07 7.98
N GLY A 302 1.53 -0.28 6.70
CA GLY A 302 2.26 0.33 5.58
C GLY A 302 2.18 1.85 5.57
N GLY A 303 1.24 2.44 6.32
CA GLY A 303 0.97 3.87 6.31
C GLY A 303 0.38 4.32 4.96
N VAL A 304 0.72 5.52 4.46
CA VAL A 304 1.91 6.34 4.79
C VAL A 304 1.70 7.41 5.86
N ASN A 305 0.47 7.68 6.30
CA ASN A 305 0.18 8.78 7.23
C ASN A 305 -0.45 8.35 8.56
N LEU A 306 -1.38 7.40 8.52
CA LEU A 306 -2.28 7.10 9.62
C LEU A 306 -1.73 6.01 10.52
N ILE A 307 -2.00 6.14 11.82
CA ILE A 307 -1.76 5.11 12.83
C ILE A 307 -3.03 4.26 12.93
N SER A 308 -2.90 2.93 12.91
CA SER A 308 -4.03 2.02 13.13
C SER A 308 -4.32 1.87 14.63
N SER A 309 -5.58 1.93 15.01
CA SER A 309 -6.04 1.50 16.34
C SER A 309 -6.56 0.07 16.24
N PHE A 310 -5.65 -0.90 16.08
CA PHE A 310 -6.00 -2.27 15.73
C PHE A 310 -6.75 -2.99 16.85
N HIS A 311 -7.88 -3.59 16.49
CA HIS A 311 -8.79 -4.29 17.41
C HIS A 311 -9.42 -5.52 16.74
N VAL A 312 -9.69 -6.54 17.54
CA VAL A 312 -10.52 -7.70 17.15
C VAL A 312 -11.79 -7.67 17.97
N ILE A 313 -12.92 -7.39 17.33
CA ILE A 313 -14.22 -7.31 17.98
C ILE A 313 -14.56 -8.69 18.54
N GLY A 314 -14.89 -8.72 19.84
CA GLY A 314 -15.23 -9.95 20.57
C GLY A 314 -14.06 -10.64 21.25
N GLU A 315 -12.83 -10.14 21.11
CA GLU A 315 -11.64 -10.71 21.76
C GLU A 315 -10.84 -9.67 22.56
N ILE A 316 -10.00 -10.18 23.46
CA ILE A 316 -9.00 -9.41 24.20
C ILE A 316 -7.64 -10.02 23.86
N PHE A 317 -6.65 -9.18 23.56
CA PHE A 317 -5.29 -9.66 23.34
C PHE A 317 -4.68 -10.13 24.67
N ASP A 318 -4.50 -11.45 24.80
CA ASP A 318 -3.79 -12.09 25.91
C ASP A 318 -2.36 -11.54 25.99
N THR A 319 -1.71 -11.38 24.83
CA THR A 319 -0.36 -10.82 24.71
C THR A 319 -0.28 -9.85 23.56
N VAL A 320 0.32 -8.69 23.78
CA VAL A 320 0.76 -7.78 22.72
C VAL A 320 2.25 -7.57 22.85
N TYR A 321 2.95 -7.67 21.71
CA TYR A 321 4.31 -7.18 21.53
C TYR A 321 4.18 -5.74 21.02
N PRO A 322 4.18 -4.73 21.90
CA PRO A 322 4.03 -3.34 21.50
C PRO A 322 5.16 -2.97 20.53
N GLU A 323 4.79 -2.33 19.42
CA GLU A 323 5.72 -1.97 18.34
C GLU A 323 6.55 -3.16 17.82
N ALA A 324 6.04 -4.39 17.99
CA ALA A 324 6.68 -5.63 17.58
C ALA A 324 8.09 -5.87 18.16
N SER A 325 8.39 -5.27 19.32
CA SER A 325 9.68 -5.42 20.01
C SER A 325 9.82 -6.80 20.66
N ILE A 326 10.37 -7.77 19.93
CA ILE A 326 10.65 -9.12 20.47
C ILE A 326 11.84 -9.04 21.43
N GLY A 327 11.64 -9.48 22.67
CA GLY A 327 12.60 -9.32 23.77
C GLY A 327 12.36 -8.07 24.63
N GLY A 328 11.44 -7.19 24.21
CA GLY A 328 10.96 -6.05 24.99
C GLY A 328 9.86 -6.43 25.99
N ALA A 329 9.22 -5.41 26.56
CA ALA A 329 8.10 -5.59 27.48
C ALA A 329 6.87 -6.13 26.74
N LEU A 330 6.20 -7.13 27.32
CA LEU A 330 4.94 -7.66 26.80
C LEU A 330 3.77 -7.00 27.52
N PHE A 331 2.77 -6.54 26.77
CA PHE A 331 1.51 -6.09 27.35
C PHE A 331 0.53 -7.26 27.41
N LYS A 332 -0.32 -7.26 28.44
CA LYS A 332 -1.30 -8.33 28.72
C LYS A 332 -2.68 -7.72 28.90
N ASN A 333 -3.72 -8.43 28.48
CA ASN A 333 -5.12 -8.01 28.60
C ASN A 333 -5.41 -6.68 27.87
N VAL A 334 -4.94 -6.55 26.63
CA VAL A 334 -5.09 -5.33 25.83
C VAL A 334 -6.28 -5.46 24.89
N GLN A 335 -7.21 -4.51 24.93
CA GLN A 335 -8.36 -4.49 24.01
C GLN A 335 -8.00 -3.99 22.60
N THR A 336 -7.16 -2.96 22.51
CA THR A 336 -6.83 -2.27 21.27
C THR A 336 -5.38 -1.81 21.37
N THR A 337 -4.61 -1.99 20.31
CA THR A 337 -3.20 -1.59 20.27
C THR A 337 -2.93 -0.66 19.09
N LEU A 338 -2.01 0.28 19.28
CA LEU A 338 -1.58 1.18 18.22
C LEU A 338 -0.59 0.46 17.30
N VAL A 339 -0.73 0.66 15.99
CA VAL A 339 0.24 0.22 14.98
C VAL A 339 0.74 1.46 14.24
N PRO A 340 1.97 1.94 14.53
CA PRO A 340 2.52 3.14 13.90
C PRO A 340 2.60 3.01 12.37
N ALA A 341 2.46 4.10 11.63
CA ALA A 341 2.79 4.11 10.20
C ALA A 341 4.26 3.73 10.00
N GLY A 342 4.55 2.78 9.11
CA GLY A 342 5.89 2.22 8.97
C GLY A 342 6.27 1.21 10.06
N GLY A 343 5.33 0.82 10.92
CA GLY A 343 5.57 -0.05 12.07
C GLY A 343 4.76 -1.34 12.05
N ALA A 344 4.90 -2.13 13.11
CA ALA A 344 4.18 -3.37 13.30
C ALA A 344 3.86 -3.62 14.78
N THR A 345 3.01 -4.61 15.04
CA THR A 345 2.76 -5.21 16.36
C THR A 345 2.50 -6.71 16.18
N ILE A 346 2.62 -7.46 17.26
CA ILE A 346 2.23 -8.88 17.30
C ILE A 346 1.20 -9.04 18.40
N THR A 347 0.06 -9.62 18.07
CA THR A 347 -1.02 -9.88 19.05
C THR A 347 -1.27 -11.37 19.16
N GLU A 348 -1.50 -11.87 20.37
CA GLU A 348 -1.86 -13.26 20.63
C GLU A 348 -3.08 -13.33 21.52
N PHE A 349 -3.98 -14.27 21.23
CA PHE A 349 -5.19 -14.51 22.01
C PHE A 349 -5.72 -15.93 21.76
N THR A 350 -6.54 -16.43 22.69
CA THR A 350 -7.16 -17.75 22.61
C THR A 350 -8.62 -17.63 22.25
N LEU A 351 -9.04 -18.29 21.17
CA LEU A 351 -10.44 -18.26 20.71
C LEU A 351 -11.30 -19.20 21.53
N ASN A 352 -12.12 -18.68 22.43
CA ASN A 352 -12.84 -19.53 23.39
C ASN A 352 -14.23 -19.99 22.91
N VAL A 353 -14.81 -19.29 21.94
CA VAL A 353 -16.20 -19.50 21.49
C VAL A 353 -16.19 -19.51 19.94
N PRO A 354 -17.00 -20.33 19.28
CA PRO A 354 -17.17 -20.25 17.82
C PRO A 354 -17.92 -18.96 17.44
N GLY A 355 -17.68 -18.46 16.23
CA GLY A 355 -18.30 -17.22 15.77
C GLY A 355 -17.52 -16.53 14.66
N LYS A 356 -17.92 -15.31 14.35
CA LYS A 356 -17.19 -14.41 13.46
C LYS A 356 -16.60 -13.29 14.31
N TYR A 357 -15.31 -13.06 14.14
CA TYR A 357 -14.55 -12.06 14.88
C TYR A 357 -14.04 -11.01 13.90
N PRO A 358 -14.69 -9.84 13.81
CA PRO A 358 -14.22 -8.77 12.95
C PRO A 358 -12.88 -8.19 13.40
N LEU A 359 -11.93 -8.09 12.47
CA LEU A 359 -10.69 -7.31 12.65
C LEU A 359 -10.97 -5.89 12.14
N VAL A 360 -10.61 -4.86 12.90
CA VAL A 360 -10.89 -3.45 12.52
C VAL A 360 -9.75 -2.50 12.90
N ASP A 361 -9.68 -1.39 12.18
CA ASP A 361 -9.12 -0.15 12.73
C ASP A 361 -10.21 0.59 13.53
N HIS A 362 -10.01 0.70 14.85
CA HIS A 362 -11.01 1.24 15.77
C HIS A 362 -11.19 2.77 15.68
N ALA A 363 -10.46 3.46 14.81
CA ALA A 363 -10.97 4.71 14.24
C ALA A 363 -12.11 4.39 13.26
N LEU A 364 -13.26 3.95 13.80
CA LEU A 364 -14.27 3.11 13.13
C LEU A 364 -14.83 3.67 11.82
N ALA A 365 -14.79 4.98 11.58
CA ALA A 365 -15.13 5.55 10.27
C ALA A 365 -14.27 4.97 9.12
N ARG A 366 -13.12 4.38 9.42
CA ARG A 366 -12.24 3.70 8.46
C ARG A 366 -12.78 2.34 8.01
N ILE A 367 -13.72 1.72 8.74
CA ILE A 367 -14.41 0.50 8.30
C ILE A 367 -15.17 0.78 6.98
N GLU A 368 -15.84 1.93 6.89
CA GLU A 368 -16.51 2.38 5.66
C GLU A 368 -15.54 2.61 4.49
N ARG A 369 -14.24 2.75 4.77
CA ARG A 369 -13.16 2.85 3.79
C ARG A 369 -12.47 1.51 3.49
N GLY A 370 -12.91 0.42 4.13
CA GLY A 370 -12.44 -0.95 3.91
C GLY A 370 -11.54 -1.53 4.99
N ALA A 371 -11.35 -0.86 6.12
CA ALA A 371 -10.39 -1.25 7.18
C ALA A 371 -10.99 -2.32 8.10
N TRP A 372 -11.46 -3.41 7.50
CA TRP A 372 -12.07 -4.52 8.21
C TRP A 372 -11.77 -5.87 7.56
N GLY A 373 -11.84 -6.92 8.37
CA GLY A 373 -11.71 -8.32 7.98
C GLY A 373 -12.49 -9.22 8.94
N VAL A 374 -12.54 -10.53 8.67
CA VAL A 374 -13.27 -11.48 9.54
C VAL A 374 -12.43 -12.73 9.76
N LEU A 375 -12.20 -13.06 11.02
CA LEU A 375 -11.72 -14.36 11.47
C LEU A 375 -12.92 -15.26 11.78
N GLU A 376 -13.08 -16.33 11.02
CA GLU A 376 -14.16 -17.31 11.19
C GLU A 376 -13.71 -18.45 12.09
N VAL A 377 -14.45 -18.67 13.18
CA VAL A 377 -14.10 -19.64 14.22
C VAL A 377 -15.19 -20.69 14.29
N SER A 378 -14.81 -21.94 14.09
CA SER A 378 -15.69 -23.11 14.18
C SER A 378 -15.46 -23.87 15.48
N GLY A 379 -16.46 -24.56 16.01
CA GLY A 379 -16.28 -25.29 17.26
C GLY A 379 -17.57 -25.53 18.02
N LYS A 380 -17.43 -25.97 19.27
CA LYS A 380 -18.55 -26.13 20.20
C LYS A 380 -18.78 -24.82 20.95
N GLU A 381 -20.04 -24.45 21.08
CA GLU A 381 -20.45 -23.34 21.94
C GLU A 381 -19.98 -23.54 23.38
N ASN A 382 -19.69 -22.43 24.06
CA ASN A 382 -19.34 -22.43 25.48
C ASN A 382 -20.20 -21.41 26.26
N PRO A 383 -21.42 -21.81 26.69
CA PRO A 383 -22.36 -20.93 27.39
C PRO A 383 -21.84 -20.34 28.71
N ALA A 384 -20.80 -20.95 29.31
CA ALA A 384 -20.17 -20.42 30.51
C ALA A 384 -19.33 -19.16 30.24
N ILE A 385 -18.92 -18.95 28.99
CA ILE A 385 -18.15 -17.78 28.54
C ILE A 385 -19.05 -16.76 27.83
N PHE A 386 -19.84 -17.22 26.87
CA PHE A 386 -20.74 -16.36 26.10
C PHE A 386 -22.06 -17.10 25.82
N SER A 387 -23.18 -16.52 26.21
CA SER A 387 -24.52 -17.06 25.97
C SER A 387 -25.53 -15.93 25.76
N GLY A 388 -26.58 -16.20 24.98
CA GLY A 388 -27.61 -15.23 24.69
C GLY A 388 -28.61 -15.73 23.64
N ILE A 389 -29.68 -14.98 23.44
CA ILE A 389 -30.60 -15.18 22.32
C ILE A 389 -30.06 -14.32 21.18
N LEU A 390 -29.62 -14.96 20.10
CA LEU A 390 -29.25 -14.25 18.88
C LEU A 390 -30.52 -13.65 18.28
N ASP A 391 -30.47 -12.36 17.97
CA ASP A 391 -31.59 -11.69 17.33
C ASP A 391 -31.83 -12.31 15.95
N THR A 392 -33.07 -12.67 15.64
CA THR A 392 -33.41 -13.42 14.41
C THR A 392 -33.35 -12.56 13.15
N ASP A 393 -33.16 -11.24 13.31
CA ASP A 393 -33.26 -10.26 12.22
C ASP A 393 -31.96 -10.07 11.42
N GLY A 394 -30.98 -10.97 11.57
CA GLY A 394 -29.87 -11.10 10.61
C GLY A 394 -28.86 -9.95 10.60
N HIS A 395 -28.98 -8.97 11.50
CA HIS A 395 -27.95 -7.97 11.76
C HIS A 395 -26.84 -8.59 12.62
N VAL A 396 -26.04 -9.46 12.01
CA VAL A 396 -24.79 -9.95 12.59
C VAL A 396 -23.73 -8.89 12.30
N HIS A 397 -23.46 -8.03 13.29
CA HIS A 397 -22.29 -7.14 13.28
C HIS A 397 -21.00 -7.95 13.38
#